data_AF-A0A8T1SL64-F1
#
_entry.id   AF-A0A8T1SL64-F1
#
_cell.length_a   1.000
_cell.length_b   1.000
_cell.length_c   1.000
_cell.angle_alpha   90.00
_cell.angle_beta   90.00
_cell.angle_gamma   90.00
#
_symmetry.space_group_name_H-M   'P 1'
#
loop_
_entity.id
_entity.type
_entity.pdbx_description
1 polymer ?
#
loop_
_entity_poly.entity_id
_entity_poly.type
_entity_poly.pdbx_seq_one_letter_code
_entity_poly.pdbx_strand_id
1 'polypeptide(L)'
;NMYLNFAEIGSNIKNLMEDFQRRKPKEQQKVESIADMKAFVENYPQFKKMSGTVSKHVTVVGELSRLASERNLLEVSEVEQELACQNDHSSAHQNVRRLLQNPKVTEFDATRLVMLYALHYERHSSNSLPGLMMDLKNKGVSEKYRKVAAAVVPVLEGWVK
;
A
#
# COMPACT_ATOMS: atom_id res chain seq x y z
N ASN A 1 -6.08 13.57 -7.51
CA ASN A 1 -4.99 12.66 -7.08
C ASN A 1 -4.83 12.55 -5.57
N MET A 2 -4.78 13.65 -4.81
CA MET A 2 -4.47 13.57 -3.36
C MET A 2 -5.45 12.76 -2.50
N TYR A 3 -6.72 12.61 -2.92
CA TYR A 3 -7.76 11.88 -2.17
C TYR A 3 -8.23 10.58 -2.84
N LEU A 4 -7.53 10.14 -3.88
CA LEU A 4 -7.92 8.94 -4.65
C LEU A 4 -7.24 7.70 -4.08
N ASN A 5 -7.91 6.55 -4.20
CA ASN A 5 -7.32 5.27 -3.82
C ASN A 5 -6.26 4.82 -4.84
N PHE A 6 -5.48 3.79 -4.50
CA PHE A 6 -4.35 3.35 -5.30
C PHE A 6 -4.75 2.91 -6.72
N ALA A 7 -5.91 2.25 -6.88
CA ALA A 7 -6.42 1.81 -8.17
C ALA A 7 -6.82 3.01 -9.06
N GLU A 8 -7.50 3.99 -8.48
CA GLU A 8 -7.87 5.24 -9.15
C GLU A 8 -6.65 6.06 -9.57
N ILE A 9 -5.61 6.12 -8.73
CA ILE A 9 -4.33 6.75 -9.08
C ILE A 9 -3.70 6.03 -10.27
N GLY A 10 -3.65 4.70 -10.25
CA GLY A 10 -3.11 3.89 -11.36
C GLY A 10 -3.84 4.17 -12.69
N SER A 11 -5.17 4.21 -12.66
CA SER A 11 -6.00 4.55 -13.82
C SER A 11 -5.71 5.96 -14.35
N ASN A 12 -5.61 6.95 -13.46
CA ASN A 12 -5.30 8.33 -13.87
C ASN A 12 -3.92 8.46 -14.50
N ILE A 13 -2.91 7.74 -13.99
CA ILE A 13 -1.57 7.75 -14.58
C ILE A 13 -1.56 7.08 -15.95
N LYS A 14 -2.31 5.99 -16.13
CA LYS A 14 -2.50 5.35 -17.43
C LYS A 14 -3.09 6.34 -18.44
N ASN A 15 -4.19 7.01 -18.09
CA ASN A 15 -4.82 8.01 -18.96
C ASN A 15 -3.87 9.16 -19.31
N LEU A 16 -3.10 9.65 -18.32
CA LEU A 16 -2.09 10.70 -18.54
C LEU A 16 -0.97 10.23 -19.50
N MET A 17 -0.56 8.96 -19.40
CA MET A 17 0.43 8.36 -20.28
C MET A 17 -0.10 8.18 -21.70
N GLU A 18 -1.35 7.75 -21.87
CA GLU A 18 -2.02 7.63 -23.18
C GLU A 18 -2.16 9.01 -23.85
N ASP A 19 -2.57 10.04 -23.11
CA ASP A 19 -2.65 11.42 -23.61
C ASP A 19 -1.27 11.97 -24.00
N PHE A 20 -0.24 11.65 -23.21
CA PHE A 20 1.13 11.99 -23.55
C PHE A 20 1.58 11.31 -24.85
N GLN A 21 1.29 10.03 -25.03
CA GLN A 21 1.63 9.28 -26.25
C GLN A 21 0.91 9.83 -27.48
N ARG A 22 -0.37 10.21 -27.35
CA ARG A 22 -1.14 10.83 -28.45
C ARG A 22 -0.57 12.16 -28.90
N ARG A 23 -0.04 12.95 -27.96
CA ARG A 23 0.53 14.28 -28.22
C ARG A 23 2.03 14.24 -28.49
N LYS A 24 2.69 13.09 -28.32
CA LYS A 24 4.10 12.90 -28.65
C LYS A 24 4.27 13.07 -30.16
N PRO A 25 5.12 14.00 -30.63
CA PRO A 25 5.46 14.08 -32.04
C PRO A 25 6.00 12.72 -32.48
N LYS A 26 5.44 12.15 -33.54
CA LYS A 26 5.96 10.88 -34.08
C LYS A 26 7.37 11.16 -34.61
N GLU A 27 8.33 10.28 -34.35
CA GLU A 27 9.69 10.40 -34.90
C GLU A 27 9.72 10.46 -36.43
N GLN A 28 8.63 10.06 -37.09
CA GLN A 28 8.43 10.12 -38.54
C GLN A 28 7.62 11.34 -39.03
N GLN A 29 7.14 12.23 -38.15
CA GLN A 29 6.66 13.55 -38.60
C GLN A 29 7.87 14.37 -38.98
N LYS A 30 8.35 14.15 -40.21
CA LYS A 30 9.23 15.10 -40.87
C LYS A 30 8.51 16.45 -40.81
N VAL A 31 9.17 17.44 -40.24
CA VAL A 31 8.69 18.84 -40.27
C VAL A 31 8.88 19.28 -41.72
N GLU A 32 7.88 19.02 -42.56
CA GLU A 32 7.96 19.19 -44.02
C GLU A 32 7.61 20.61 -44.48
N SER A 33 6.98 21.42 -43.62
CA SER A 33 6.65 22.82 -43.90
C SER A 33 7.03 23.81 -42.79
N ILE A 34 7.13 25.09 -43.15
CA ILE A 34 7.35 26.20 -42.21
C ILE A 34 6.15 26.34 -41.24
N ALA A 35 4.93 26.02 -41.70
CA ALA A 35 3.74 26.02 -40.86
C ALA A 35 3.82 24.94 -39.76
N ASP A 36 4.32 23.76 -40.10
CA ASP A 36 4.53 22.67 -39.12
C ASP A 36 5.61 23.06 -38.10
N MET A 37 6.66 23.75 -38.54
CA MET A 37 7.72 24.23 -37.66
C MET A 37 7.19 25.27 -36.66
N LYS A 38 6.34 26.19 -37.12
CA LYS A 38 5.70 27.19 -36.25
C LYS A 38 4.78 26.53 -35.22
N ALA A 39 3.91 25.62 -35.66
CA ALA A 39 3.02 24.89 -34.77
C ALA A 39 3.79 24.03 -33.75
N PHE A 40 4.91 23.43 -34.15
CA PHE A 40 5.77 22.69 -33.23
C PHE A 40 6.34 23.59 -32.13
N VAL A 41 6.93 24.74 -32.50
CA VAL A 41 7.52 25.68 -31.55
C VAL A 41 6.47 26.24 -30.58
N GLU A 42 5.27 26.55 -31.05
CA GLU A 42 4.15 27.03 -30.21
C GLU A 42 3.69 25.97 -29.19
N ASN A 43 3.64 24.70 -29.58
CA ASN A 43 3.17 23.60 -28.72
C ASN A 43 4.26 22.97 -27.84
N TYR A 44 5.54 23.15 -28.19
CA TYR A 44 6.67 22.52 -27.51
C TYR A 44 6.76 22.82 -25.99
N PRO A 45 6.56 24.07 -25.50
CA PRO A 45 6.56 24.34 -24.06
C PRO A 45 5.51 23.53 -23.28
N GLN A 46 4.31 23.39 -23.85
CA GLN A 46 3.24 22.61 -23.23
C GLN A 46 3.57 21.11 -23.24
N PHE A 47 4.11 20.59 -24.34
CA PHE A 47 4.60 19.22 -24.42
C PHE A 47 5.69 18.94 -23.37
N LYS A 48 6.67 19.83 -23.23
CA LYS A 48 7.76 19.71 -22.23
C LYS A 48 7.22 19.70 -20.79
N LYS A 49 6.26 20.57 -20.48
CA LYS A 49 5.59 20.60 -19.16
C LYS A 49 4.87 19.28 -18.89
N MET A 50 4.11 18.79 -19.86
CA MET A 50 3.38 17.52 -19.76
C MET A 50 4.33 16.33 -19.59
N SER A 51 5.42 16.28 -20.35
CA SER A 51 6.48 15.27 -20.21
C SER A 51 7.05 15.24 -18.80
N GLY A 52 7.32 16.42 -18.20
CA GLY A 52 7.82 16.52 -16.84
C GLY A 52 6.81 16.02 -15.81
N THR A 53 5.53 16.35 -15.96
CA THR A 53 4.46 15.85 -15.08
C THR A 53 4.29 14.35 -15.17
N VAL A 54 4.21 13.79 -16.39
CA VAL A 54 4.07 12.34 -16.64
C VAL A 54 5.24 11.59 -16.00
N SER A 55 6.47 12.03 -16.27
CA SER A 55 7.68 11.40 -15.72
C SER A 55 7.64 11.35 -14.20
N LYS A 56 7.35 12.47 -13.52
CA LYS A 56 7.28 12.53 -12.07
C LYS A 56 6.24 11.56 -11.51
N HIS A 57 5.02 11.57 -12.05
CA HIS A 57 3.94 10.75 -11.53
C HIS A 57 4.15 9.26 -11.79
N VAL A 58 4.61 8.89 -12.99
CA VAL A 58 4.93 7.50 -13.33
C VAL A 58 6.05 6.98 -12.43
N THR A 59 7.09 7.78 -12.18
CA THR A 59 8.17 7.39 -11.27
C THR A 59 7.65 7.17 -9.85
N VAL A 60 6.90 8.11 -9.29
CA VAL A 60 6.39 7.98 -7.91
C VAL A 60 5.43 6.79 -7.77
N VAL A 61 4.47 6.64 -8.68
CA VAL A 61 3.51 5.51 -8.63
C VAL A 61 4.20 4.18 -8.90
N GLY A 62 5.21 4.15 -9.78
CA GLY A 62 6.06 2.98 -10.00
C GLY A 62 6.76 2.54 -8.72
N GLU A 63 7.38 3.47 -7.99
CA GLU A 63 8.04 3.17 -6.73
C GLU A 63 7.04 2.76 -5.63
N LEU A 64 5.87 3.40 -5.54
CA LEU A 64 4.83 3.01 -4.59
C LEU A 64 4.31 1.60 -4.90
N SER A 65 4.10 1.27 -6.17
CA SER A 65 3.68 -0.07 -6.58
C SER A 65 4.75 -1.10 -6.26
N ARG A 66 6.03 -0.79 -6.53
CA ARG A 66 7.16 -1.66 -6.19
C ARG A 66 7.19 -1.95 -4.70
N LEU A 67 7.14 -0.90 -3.86
CA LEU A 67 7.15 -1.04 -2.40
C LEU A 67 5.93 -1.80 -1.86
N ALA A 68 4.74 -1.55 -2.41
CA ALA A 68 3.52 -2.26 -2.02
C ALA A 68 3.63 -3.77 -2.33
N SER A 69 4.18 -4.14 -3.48
CA SER A 69 4.40 -5.53 -3.86
C SER A 69 5.54 -6.19 -3.06
N GLU A 70 6.64 -5.49 -2.81
CA GLU A 70 7.78 -6.00 -2.04
C GLU A 70 7.40 -6.33 -0.59
N ARG A 71 6.53 -5.50 0.00
CA ARG A 71 6.07 -5.65 1.39
C ARG A 71 4.70 -6.33 1.52
N ASN A 72 4.12 -6.78 0.41
CA ASN A 72 2.81 -7.44 0.37
C ASN A 72 1.67 -6.61 1.03
N LEU A 73 1.71 -5.29 0.85
CA LEU A 73 0.88 -4.35 1.62
C LEU A 73 -0.62 -4.41 1.28
N LEU A 74 -0.99 -4.86 0.07
CA LEU A 74 -2.40 -5.01 -0.29
C LEU A 74 -3.07 -6.06 0.58
N GLU A 75 -2.44 -7.22 0.72
CA GLU A 75 -2.95 -8.32 1.53
C GLU A 75 -2.90 -8.00 3.03
N VAL A 76 -1.84 -7.32 3.49
CA VAL A 76 -1.77 -6.80 4.86
C VAL A 76 -2.94 -5.83 5.11
N SER A 77 -3.18 -4.88 4.20
CA SER A 77 -4.26 -3.90 4.32
C SER A 77 -5.64 -4.54 4.30
N GLU A 78 -5.84 -5.60 3.52
CA GLU A 78 -7.10 -6.34 3.48
C GLU A 78 -7.40 -6.97 4.85
N VAL A 79 -6.43 -7.69 5.42
CA VAL A 79 -6.60 -8.31 6.75
C VAL A 79 -6.76 -7.25 7.85
N GLU A 80 -6.07 -6.11 7.77
CA GLU A 80 -6.29 -4.99 8.70
C GLU A 80 -7.74 -4.46 8.64
N GLN A 81 -8.32 -4.36 7.44
CA GLN A 81 -9.71 -3.93 7.26
C GLN A 81 -10.71 -4.97 7.75
N GLU A 82 -10.47 -6.25 7.49
CA GLU A 82 -11.28 -7.34 8.03
C GLU A 82 -11.29 -7.31 9.57
N LEU A 83 -10.11 -7.19 10.19
CA LEU A 83 -9.97 -7.07 11.65
C LEU A 83 -10.68 -5.84 12.22
N ALA A 84 -10.73 -4.73 11.48
CA ALA A 84 -11.37 -3.50 11.96
C ALA A 84 -12.90 -3.52 11.79
N CYS A 85 -13.41 -4.22 10.78
CA CYS A 85 -14.80 -4.05 10.32
C CYS A 85 -15.67 -5.32 10.39
N GLN A 86 -15.08 -6.51 10.55
CA GLN A 86 -15.80 -7.79 10.50
C GLN A 86 -15.71 -8.55 11.83
N ASN A 87 -16.71 -9.40 12.10
CA ASN A 87 -16.78 -10.20 13.33
C ASN A 87 -16.55 -11.70 13.10
N ASP A 88 -15.73 -12.09 12.12
CA ASP A 88 -15.33 -13.49 11.89
C ASP A 88 -13.94 -13.77 12.49
N HIS A 89 -13.94 -14.14 13.77
CA HIS A 89 -12.74 -14.45 14.52
C HIS A 89 -11.89 -15.57 13.90
N SER A 90 -12.54 -16.62 13.39
CA SER A 90 -11.84 -17.81 12.88
C SER A 90 -11.06 -17.48 11.61
N SER A 91 -11.72 -16.78 10.67
CA SER A 91 -11.08 -16.29 9.44
C SER A 91 -9.96 -15.30 9.76
N ALA A 92 -10.24 -14.32 10.63
CA ALA A 92 -9.26 -13.32 11.04
C ALA A 92 -7.99 -13.94 11.66
N HIS A 93 -8.15 -14.89 12.58
CA HIS A 93 -7.02 -15.58 13.20
C HIS A 93 -6.17 -16.35 12.16
N GLN A 94 -6.83 -17.06 11.24
CA GLN A 94 -6.14 -17.80 10.17
C GLN A 94 -5.38 -16.85 9.23
N ASN A 95 -6.00 -15.74 8.84
CA ASN A 95 -5.41 -14.74 7.96
C ASN A 95 -4.19 -14.06 8.59
N VAL A 96 -4.27 -13.65 9.86
CA VAL A 96 -3.12 -13.09 10.60
C VAL A 96 -1.99 -14.10 10.65
N ARG A 97 -2.26 -15.34 11.05
CA ARG A 97 -1.23 -16.39 11.16
C ARG A 97 -0.52 -16.66 9.83
N ARG A 98 -1.27 -16.69 8.74
CA ARG A 98 -0.75 -16.83 7.38
C ARG A 98 0.19 -15.68 7.00
N LEU A 99 -0.17 -14.43 7.32
CA LEU A 99 0.69 -13.28 7.07
C LEU A 99 1.94 -13.24 7.96
N LEU A 100 1.86 -13.72 9.21
CA LEU A 100 3.04 -13.85 10.08
C LEU A 100 4.09 -14.81 9.49
N GLN A 101 3.66 -15.86 8.80
CA GLN A 101 4.56 -16.80 8.10
C GLN A 101 5.17 -16.24 6.81
N ASN A 102 4.61 -15.17 6.25
CA ASN A 102 5.09 -14.59 4.99
C ASN A 102 6.37 -13.76 5.21
N PRO A 103 7.51 -14.10 4.57
CA PRO A 103 8.77 -13.38 4.76
C PRO A 103 8.76 -11.93 4.26
N LYS A 104 7.82 -11.57 3.36
CA LYS A 104 7.66 -10.20 2.85
C LYS A 104 7.03 -9.25 3.87
N VAL A 105 6.30 -9.80 4.85
CA VAL A 105 5.64 -9.00 5.88
C VAL A 105 6.68 -8.56 6.90
N THR A 106 6.83 -7.25 7.07
CA THR A 106 7.83 -6.67 7.97
C THR A 106 7.49 -6.94 9.43
N GLU A 107 8.47 -6.81 10.32
CA GLU A 107 8.22 -6.92 11.76
C GLU A 107 7.19 -5.90 12.26
N PHE A 108 7.18 -4.71 11.67
CA PHE A 108 6.23 -3.64 12.00
C PHE A 108 4.81 -4.01 11.61
N ASP A 109 4.60 -4.47 10.37
CA ASP A 109 3.28 -4.85 9.85
C ASP A 109 2.74 -6.07 10.60
N ALA A 110 3.59 -7.08 10.85
CA ALA A 110 3.26 -8.24 11.66
C ALA A 110 2.79 -7.86 13.07
N THR A 111 3.51 -6.95 13.72
CA THR A 111 3.17 -6.46 15.06
C THR A 111 1.83 -5.72 15.05
N ARG A 112 1.58 -4.87 14.04
CA ARG A 112 0.31 -4.15 13.88
C ARG A 112 -0.88 -5.10 13.72
N LEU A 113 -0.75 -6.15 12.90
CA LEU A 113 -1.80 -7.16 12.73
C LEU A 113 -2.17 -7.85 14.04
N VAL A 114 -1.16 -8.24 14.84
CA VAL A 114 -1.39 -8.89 16.14
C VAL A 114 -2.00 -7.93 17.15
N MET A 115 -1.60 -6.66 17.15
CA MET A 115 -2.20 -5.63 17.99
C MET A 115 -3.68 -5.38 17.63
N LEU A 116 -4.00 -5.28 16.34
CA LEU A 116 -5.38 -5.10 15.88
C LEU A 116 -6.25 -6.30 16.27
N TYR A 117 -5.74 -7.53 16.09
CA TYR A 117 -6.41 -8.74 16.54
C TYR A 117 -6.65 -8.72 18.06
N ALA A 118 -5.64 -8.36 18.85
CA ALA A 118 -5.74 -8.30 20.31
C ALA A 118 -6.81 -7.30 20.78
N LEU A 119 -6.85 -6.12 20.16
CA LEU A 119 -7.82 -5.07 20.46
C LEU A 119 -9.24 -5.50 20.09
N HIS A 120 -9.42 -6.06 18.90
CA HIS A 120 -10.75 -6.39 18.38
C HIS A 120 -11.36 -7.62 19.06
N TYR A 121 -10.56 -8.67 19.32
CA TYR A 121 -11.03 -9.94 19.89
C TYR A 121 -10.65 -10.15 21.35
N GLU A 122 -10.32 -9.08 22.08
CA GLU A 122 -9.94 -9.14 23.51
C GLU A 122 -10.87 -10.05 24.33
N ARG A 123 -12.17 -9.84 24.18
CA ARG A 123 -13.23 -10.50 24.96
C ARG A 123 -13.76 -11.78 24.30
N HIS A 124 -13.17 -12.18 23.17
CA HIS A 124 -13.61 -13.37 22.46
C HIS A 124 -13.20 -14.63 23.24
N SER A 125 -14.13 -15.55 23.46
CA SER A 125 -13.89 -16.76 24.29
C SER A 125 -12.77 -17.66 23.75
N SER A 126 -12.50 -17.59 22.44
CA SER A 126 -11.44 -18.34 21.76
C SER A 126 -10.23 -17.48 21.38
N ASN A 127 -10.00 -16.36 22.09
CA ASN A 127 -8.86 -15.48 21.85
C ASN A 127 -7.54 -16.26 21.89
N SER A 128 -6.81 -16.23 20.78
CA SER A 128 -5.59 -16.99 20.55
C SER A 128 -4.33 -16.11 20.54
N LEU A 129 -4.39 -14.93 21.17
CA LEU A 129 -3.29 -13.97 21.25
C LEU A 129 -1.95 -14.57 21.76
N PRO A 130 -1.90 -15.44 22.80
CA PRO A 130 -0.65 -16.06 23.21
C PRO A 130 0.05 -16.84 22.09
N GLY A 131 -0.73 -17.49 21.22
CA GLY A 131 -0.23 -18.20 20.04
C GLY A 131 0.37 -17.24 19.01
N LEU A 132 -0.34 -16.15 18.71
CA LEU A 132 0.16 -15.13 17.78
C LEU A 132 1.43 -14.41 18.30
N MET A 133 1.55 -14.23 19.62
CA MET A 133 2.77 -13.69 20.24
C MET A 133 3.96 -14.65 20.08
N MET A 134 3.72 -15.96 20.14
CA MET A 134 4.75 -16.96 19.84
C MET A 134 5.11 -16.95 18.35
N ASP A 135 4.13 -16.80 17.46
CA ASP A 135 4.38 -16.70 16.02
C ASP A 135 5.21 -15.45 15.66
N LEU A 136 4.99 -14.30 16.32
CA LEU A 136 5.86 -13.11 16.21
C LEU A 136 7.31 -13.42 16.63
N LYS A 137 7.48 -14.14 17.75
CA LYS A 137 8.80 -14.56 18.22
C LYS A 137 9.49 -15.47 17.21
N ASN A 138 8.76 -16.45 16.65
CA ASN A 138 9.28 -17.40 15.66
C ASN A 138 9.66 -16.72 14.35
N LYS A 139 8.92 -15.68 13.94
CA LYS A 139 9.27 -14.82 12.79
C LYS A 139 10.57 -14.04 12.99
N GLY A 140 11.03 -13.90 14.23
CA GLY A 140 12.22 -13.11 14.56
C GLY A 140 11.91 -11.62 14.81
N VAL A 141 10.67 -11.27 15.14
CA VAL A 141 10.29 -9.90 15.50
C VAL A 141 11.08 -9.44 16.72
N SER A 142 11.69 -8.26 16.62
CA SER A 142 12.53 -7.72 17.70
C SER A 142 11.76 -7.58 19.01
N GLU A 143 12.49 -7.69 20.13
CA GLU A 143 11.89 -7.64 21.47
C GLU A 143 11.15 -6.32 21.72
N LYS A 144 11.64 -5.21 21.15
CA LYS A 144 10.99 -3.90 21.18
C LYS A 144 9.54 -3.98 20.71
N TYR A 145 9.29 -4.56 19.53
CA TYR A 145 7.94 -4.66 18.98
C TYR A 145 7.08 -5.67 19.73
N ARG A 146 7.66 -6.81 20.17
CA ARG A 146 6.92 -7.79 20.99
C ARG A 146 6.47 -7.22 22.33
N LYS A 147 7.28 -6.36 22.97
CA LYS A 147 6.89 -5.65 24.19
C LYS A 147 5.71 -4.71 23.96
N VAL A 148 5.69 -3.99 22.83
CA VAL A 148 4.58 -3.11 22.47
C VAL A 148 3.29 -3.92 22.25
N ALA A 149 3.36 -5.03 21.51
CA ALA A 149 2.19 -5.90 21.32
C ALA A 149 1.67 -6.48 22.65
N ALA A 150 2.57 -6.89 23.55
CA ALA A 150 2.19 -7.37 24.88
C ALA A 150 1.54 -6.27 25.75
N ALA A 151 2.02 -5.03 25.65
CA ALA A 151 1.51 -3.90 26.42
C ALA A 151 0.09 -3.45 26.02
N VAL A 152 -0.42 -3.89 24.87
CA VAL A 152 -1.81 -3.65 24.49
C VAL A 152 -2.78 -4.41 25.42
N VAL A 153 -2.40 -5.58 25.94
CA VAL A 153 -3.28 -6.43 26.75
C VAL A 153 -3.67 -5.79 28.09
N PRO A 154 -2.73 -5.26 28.92
CA PRO A 154 -3.09 -4.61 30.17
C PRO A 154 -3.85 -3.30 29.99
N VAL A 155 -3.63 -2.59 28.87
CA VAL A 155 -4.41 -1.37 28.56
C VAL A 155 -5.88 -1.74 28.49
N LEU A 156 -6.21 -2.81 27.76
CA LEU A 156 -7.57 -3.29 27.58
C LEU A 156 -8.24 -3.66 28.92
N GLU A 157 -7.56 -4.37 29.81
CA GLU A 157 -8.08 -4.68 31.16
C GLU A 157 -8.35 -3.41 32.01
N GLY A 158 -7.57 -2.34 31.78
CA GLY A 158 -7.72 -1.05 32.45
C GLY A 158 -8.94 -0.22 31.99
N TRP A 159 -9.46 -0.43 30.77
CA TRP A 159 -10.69 0.20 30.28
C TRP A 159 -11.97 -0.51 30.75
N VAL A 160 -11.83 -1.66 31.43
CA VAL A 160 -12.95 -2.49 31.92
C VAL A 160 -13.25 -2.23 33.41
N LYS A 161 -12.47 -1.37 34.09
CA LYS A 161 -12.77 -0.85 35.43
C LYS A 161 -13.23 0.59 35.39
#